data_AF-A0A7H8LVG2-F1
#
_entry.id   AF-A0A7H8LVG2-F1
#
_cell.length_a   1.000
_cell.length_b   1.000
_cell.length_c   1.000
_cell.angle_alpha   90.00
_cell.angle_beta   90.00
_cell.angle_gamma   90.00
#
_symmetry.space_group_name_H-M   'P 1'
#
loop_
_entity.id
_entity.type
_entity.pdbx_description
1 polymer ?
#
loop_
_entity_poly.entity_id
_entity_poly.type
_entity_poly.pdbx_seq_one_letter_code
_entity_poly.pdbx_strand_id
1 'polypeptide(L)'
;MTAGPDPGGWRREEIRHPRRGLRVPWLALAGAAATAVAATVLVAGIGDALAGPDRSAGRLLPLQAASPPATKTPSPPPSSPPAAPTPAPSSSPPSSSPPQYRVPPGLLIDEALVRLRASVDQGVAAGDVRDDVGRDLANVIDGMLDRRHSPLDRRRADVAALQRKISTRAREGAITAARAAGLHRILADARD
;
A
#
# COMPACT_ATOMS: atom_id res chain seq x y z
N MET A 1 -56.78 28.20 55.48
CA MET A 1 -57.18 29.14 54.42
C MET A 1 -55.91 29.78 53.88
N THR A 2 -55.77 29.68 52.57
CA THR A 2 -54.57 29.82 51.73
C THR A 2 -54.23 31.27 51.40
N ALA A 3 -52.95 31.63 51.53
CA ALA A 3 -52.34 32.72 50.78
C ALA A 3 -51.15 32.12 50.00
N GLY A 4 -51.30 31.99 48.69
CA GLY A 4 -50.24 31.57 47.79
C GLY A 4 -49.41 32.79 47.35
N PRO A 5 -48.07 32.69 47.29
CA PRO A 5 -47.23 33.63 46.56
C PRO A 5 -46.79 33.04 45.22
N ASP A 6 -47.32 33.64 44.15
CA ASP A 6 -46.61 34.16 42.98
C ASP A 6 -45.33 33.43 42.46
N PRO A 7 -45.36 32.76 41.28
CA PRO A 7 -44.16 32.40 40.54
C PRO A 7 -43.66 33.59 39.69
N GLY A 8 -43.20 34.64 40.35
CA GLY A 8 -42.47 35.72 39.71
C GLY A 8 -40.97 35.40 39.63
N GLY A 9 -40.40 35.42 38.42
CA GLY A 9 -38.96 35.63 38.27
C GLY A 9 -38.29 34.80 37.20
N TRP A 10 -38.35 35.26 35.96
CA TRP A 10 -37.35 34.93 34.95
C TRP A 10 -35.95 35.28 35.49
N ARG A 11 -35.16 34.26 35.86
CA ARG A 11 -33.73 34.43 36.13
C ARG A 11 -32.92 33.82 34.99
N ARG A 12 -32.61 34.70 34.04
CA ARG A 12 -31.51 34.55 33.10
C ARG A 12 -30.22 34.51 33.90
N GLU A 13 -29.62 33.34 34.05
CA GLU A 13 -28.22 33.22 34.47
C GLU A 13 -27.44 32.44 33.42
N GLU A 14 -26.78 33.25 32.59
CA GLU A 14 -25.67 32.88 31.73
C GLU A 14 -24.58 32.23 32.57
N ILE A 15 -24.42 30.91 32.47
CA ILE A 15 -23.15 30.29 32.84
C ILE A 15 -22.28 30.28 31.58
N ARG A 16 -21.66 31.43 31.32
CA ARG A 16 -20.44 31.52 30.51
C ARG A 16 -19.25 31.17 31.40
N HIS A 17 -18.57 30.04 31.18
CA HIS A 17 -17.16 29.85 31.57
C HIS A 17 -16.54 28.73 30.68
N PRO A 18 -15.21 28.68 30.45
CA PRO A 18 -14.49 29.50 29.48
C PRO A 18 -13.74 28.65 28.43
N ARG A 19 -13.44 29.24 27.26
CA ARG A 19 -12.37 28.75 26.35
C ARG A 19 -11.02 29.32 26.80
N ARG A 20 -10.04 28.45 27.07
CA ARG A 20 -8.63 28.50 26.58
C ARG A 20 -7.67 27.82 27.56
N GLY A 21 -6.89 26.89 26.99
CA GLY A 21 -5.46 26.77 27.27
C GLY A 21 -5.08 25.77 28.35
N LEU A 22 -4.42 24.68 27.94
CA LEU A 22 -3.04 24.42 28.36
C LEU A 22 -2.42 23.44 27.35
N ARG A 23 -1.58 23.98 26.45
CA ARG A 23 -0.56 23.20 25.76
C ARG A 23 0.50 22.90 26.80
N VAL A 24 0.69 21.63 27.15
CA VAL A 24 1.78 21.25 28.06
C VAL A 24 3.04 21.04 27.21
N PRO A 25 4.11 21.83 27.43
CA PRO A 25 5.38 21.70 26.74
C PRO A 25 6.17 20.57 27.40
N TRP A 26 6.53 19.54 26.63
CA TRP A 26 7.46 18.50 27.10
C TRP A 26 8.81 18.74 26.45
N LEU A 27 9.57 19.70 27.01
CA LEU A 27 11.00 19.79 26.80
C LEU A 27 11.71 19.60 28.14
N ALA A 28 12.54 18.55 28.13
CA ALA A 28 13.73 18.31 28.92
C ALA A 28 13.57 17.96 30.41
N LEU A 29 13.92 16.71 30.75
CA LEU A 29 14.95 16.45 31.74
C LEU A 29 15.69 15.12 31.47
N ALA A 30 16.98 15.26 31.15
CA ALA A 30 18.19 14.46 31.50
C ALA A 30 18.09 12.93 31.64
N GLY A 31 19.02 12.07 31.20
CA GLY A 31 20.40 12.22 30.75
C GLY A 31 21.20 11.01 31.26
N ALA A 32 21.60 10.10 30.39
CA ALA A 32 22.64 9.10 30.65
C ALA A 32 23.26 8.64 29.32
N ALA A 33 24.54 8.94 29.15
CA ALA A 33 25.36 8.57 28.01
C ALA A 33 25.92 7.15 28.17
N ALA A 34 26.00 6.40 27.06
CA ALA A 34 26.99 5.35 26.87
C ALA A 34 27.29 5.17 25.38
N THR A 35 28.56 5.33 25.06
CA THR A 35 29.24 5.32 23.75
C THR A 35 29.52 3.91 23.20
N ALA A 36 29.54 3.83 21.85
CA ALA A 36 30.30 2.92 20.97
C ALA A 36 29.93 1.42 20.96
N VAL A 37 29.82 0.73 19.82
CA VAL A 37 30.88 0.50 18.81
C VAL A 37 30.33 0.49 17.38
N ALA A 38 31.04 1.18 16.49
CA ALA A 38 30.90 1.07 15.04
C ALA A 38 31.46 -0.27 14.54
N ALA A 39 30.70 -0.97 13.71
CA ALA A 39 31.23 -1.99 12.81
C ALA A 39 30.70 -1.72 11.40
N THR A 40 31.37 -0.80 10.72
CA THR A 40 31.35 -0.68 9.26
C THR A 40 31.95 -1.95 8.65
N VAL A 41 31.14 -2.78 8.00
CA VAL A 41 31.65 -3.68 6.97
C VAL A 41 31.39 -3.02 5.62
N LEU A 42 32.43 -2.35 5.13
CA LEU A 42 32.60 -1.95 3.75
C LEU A 42 32.62 -3.22 2.89
N VAL A 43 31.56 -3.47 2.12
CA VAL A 43 31.68 -4.31 0.91
C VAL A 43 31.96 -3.38 -0.26
N ALA A 44 33.22 -2.96 -0.34
CA ALA A 44 33.82 -2.44 -1.56
C ALA A 44 34.13 -3.63 -2.47
N GLY A 45 33.13 -4.03 -3.27
CA GLY A 45 33.32 -4.93 -4.40
C GLY A 45 33.66 -4.12 -5.64
N ILE A 46 34.95 -3.97 -5.91
CA ILE A 46 35.51 -3.45 -7.15
C ILE A 46 35.14 -4.43 -8.28
N GLY A 47 34.36 -3.94 -9.23
CA GLY A 47 34.07 -4.56 -10.52
C GLY A 47 34.11 -3.48 -11.58
N ASP A 48 35.29 -2.88 -11.75
CA ASP A 48 35.62 -2.05 -12.90
C ASP A 48 35.74 -2.93 -14.15
N ALA A 49 35.58 -2.30 -15.31
CA ALA A 49 35.62 -2.82 -16.67
C ALA A 49 34.38 -3.59 -17.14
N LEU A 50 33.47 -2.88 -17.81
CA LEU A 50 33.37 -2.94 -19.27
C LEU A 50 32.59 -1.71 -19.79
N ALA A 51 33.34 -0.83 -20.47
CA ALA A 51 32.98 0.04 -21.60
C ALA A 51 31.48 0.31 -21.89
N GLY A 52 31.01 1.54 -22.03
CA GLY A 52 31.65 2.85 -22.11
C GLY A 52 30.64 3.90 -22.61
N PRO A 53 30.89 5.20 -22.43
CA PRO A 53 30.21 6.24 -23.19
C PRO A 53 31.18 6.78 -24.25
N ASP A 54 31.05 6.31 -25.49
CA ASP A 54 31.76 6.94 -26.59
C ASP A 54 31.10 8.30 -26.90
N ARG A 55 31.90 9.35 -26.73
CA ARG A 55 31.57 10.69 -27.19
C ARG A 55 31.72 10.71 -28.69
N SER A 56 30.74 11.24 -29.41
CA SER A 56 31.02 12.13 -30.54
C SER A 56 29.81 12.98 -30.89
N ALA A 57 29.80 14.19 -30.35
CA ALA A 57 29.11 15.30 -30.95
C ALA A 57 29.84 15.70 -32.23
N GLY A 58 29.08 15.98 -33.30
CA GLY A 58 29.54 16.85 -34.39
C GLY A 58 29.88 16.17 -35.70
N ARG A 59 28.87 15.94 -36.54
CA ARG A 59 28.96 16.33 -37.96
C ARG A 59 27.57 16.48 -38.58
N LEU A 60 27.15 17.73 -38.75
CA LEU A 60 26.08 18.11 -39.67
C LEU A 60 26.59 17.99 -41.10
N LEU A 61 25.77 17.47 -42.03
CA LEU A 61 25.53 17.91 -43.42
C LEU A 61 24.64 16.88 -44.17
N PRO A 62 23.97 17.24 -45.29
CA PRO A 62 22.50 17.28 -45.31
C PRO A 62 21.86 16.50 -46.48
N LEU A 63 20.52 16.50 -46.49
CA LEU A 63 19.61 16.31 -47.64
C LEU A 63 19.66 14.96 -48.39
N GLN A 64 18.63 14.12 -48.17
CA GLN A 64 17.99 13.45 -49.29
C GLN A 64 16.48 13.29 -49.06
N ALA A 65 15.72 13.79 -50.02
CA ALA A 65 14.28 13.95 -50.04
C ALA A 65 13.57 12.78 -50.74
N ALA A 66 12.31 12.52 -50.35
CA ALA A 66 11.17 11.97 -51.13
C ALA A 66 11.34 10.56 -51.76
N SER A 67 10.37 9.65 -51.95
CA SER A 67 8.90 9.61 -51.92
C SER A 67 8.47 8.11 -52.18
N PRO A 68 7.18 7.71 -52.42
CA PRO A 68 6.52 6.58 -51.73
C PRO A 68 6.21 5.31 -52.60
N PRO A 69 5.11 4.52 -52.40
CA PRO A 69 5.11 3.06 -52.25
C PRO A 69 4.75 2.25 -53.53
N ALA A 70 4.92 0.92 -53.50
CA ALA A 70 4.31 0.01 -54.49
C ALA A 70 3.85 -1.34 -53.89
N THR A 71 2.55 -1.59 -54.06
CA THR A 71 1.79 -2.84 -53.83
C THR A 71 1.54 -3.61 -55.14
N LYS A 72 1.25 -4.93 -55.02
CA LYS A 72 0.46 -5.90 -55.86
C LYS A 72 1.29 -7.16 -56.25
N THR A 73 1.03 -8.40 -55.78
CA THR A 73 -0.08 -9.40 -56.02
C THR A 73 -0.02 -10.02 -57.44
N PRO A 74 -0.41 -11.31 -57.80
CA PRO A 74 -0.82 -12.58 -57.12
C PRO A 74 -0.15 -13.92 -57.64
N SER A 75 -0.65 -15.06 -57.09
CA SER A 75 -0.48 -16.55 -57.27
C SER A 75 -0.50 -17.19 -58.70
N PRO A 76 -0.11 -18.49 -58.89
CA PRO A 76 -1.11 -19.60 -58.92
C PRO A 76 -0.70 -20.99 -58.28
N PRO A 77 -1.66 -21.92 -58.07
CA PRO A 77 -1.52 -23.30 -57.50
C PRO A 77 -1.50 -24.40 -58.62
N PRO A 78 -1.72 -25.74 -58.43
CA PRO A 78 -1.81 -26.62 -57.24
C PRO A 78 -0.92 -27.91 -57.33
N SER A 79 -0.81 -28.68 -56.24
CA SER A 79 -0.68 -30.16 -56.30
C SER A 79 -1.19 -30.77 -55.00
N SER A 80 -2.25 -31.58 -55.10
CA SER A 80 -2.86 -32.35 -54.01
C SER A 80 -2.36 -33.82 -54.04
N PRO A 81 -2.77 -34.73 -53.14
CA PRO A 81 -1.95 -35.19 -52.01
C PRO A 81 -1.71 -36.72 -51.99
N PRO A 82 -0.82 -37.26 -51.13
CA PRO A 82 -0.93 -38.65 -50.69
C PRO A 82 -1.57 -38.77 -49.29
N ALA A 83 -2.62 -39.60 -49.28
CA ALA A 83 -3.18 -40.44 -48.21
C ALA A 83 -3.02 -40.05 -46.73
N ALA A 84 -4.19 -39.99 -46.08
CA ALA A 84 -4.39 -39.83 -44.65
C ALA A 84 -3.81 -40.96 -43.79
N PRO A 85 -3.18 -40.65 -42.64
CA PRO A 85 -3.16 -41.54 -41.51
C PRO A 85 -4.39 -41.31 -40.61
N THR A 86 -5.01 -42.42 -40.24
CA THR A 86 -6.11 -42.61 -39.28
C THR A 86 -5.97 -41.75 -38.01
N PRO A 87 -7.01 -41.02 -37.57
CA PRO A 87 -7.00 -40.42 -36.24
C PRO A 87 -7.20 -41.52 -35.17
N ALA A 88 -6.19 -41.69 -34.32
CA ALA A 88 -6.34 -42.44 -33.07
C ALA A 88 -7.33 -41.71 -32.13
N PRO A 89 -8.09 -42.43 -31.30
CA PRO A 89 -9.10 -41.84 -30.43
C PRO A 89 -8.48 -40.86 -29.43
N SER A 90 -9.17 -39.72 -29.32
CA SER A 90 -8.94 -38.61 -28.41
C SER A 90 -8.72 -39.09 -26.97
N SER A 91 -7.50 -38.92 -26.47
CA SER A 91 -7.24 -38.97 -25.03
C SER A 91 -7.85 -37.70 -24.43
N SER A 92 -8.99 -37.86 -23.76
CA SER A 92 -9.58 -36.79 -22.96
C SER A 92 -8.50 -36.26 -21.99
N PRO A 93 -8.30 -34.93 -21.88
CA PRO A 93 -7.43 -34.40 -20.86
C PRO A 93 -7.97 -34.86 -19.49
N PRO A 94 -7.10 -35.16 -18.51
CA PRO A 94 -7.57 -35.42 -17.17
C PRO A 94 -8.39 -34.21 -16.73
N SER A 95 -9.63 -34.47 -16.34
CA SER A 95 -10.48 -33.48 -15.69
C SER A 95 -9.76 -33.05 -14.42
N SER A 96 -8.99 -31.96 -14.50
CA SER A 96 -8.44 -31.29 -13.32
C SER A 96 -9.65 -30.79 -12.56
N SER A 97 -10.04 -31.55 -11.52
CA SER A 97 -10.79 -30.95 -10.42
C SER A 97 -10.06 -29.66 -10.06
N PRO A 98 -10.75 -28.51 -9.95
CA PRO A 98 -10.09 -27.29 -9.51
C PRO A 98 -9.35 -27.65 -8.21
N PRO A 99 -8.09 -27.21 -8.03
CA PRO A 99 -7.44 -27.39 -6.75
C PRO A 99 -8.44 -26.88 -5.73
N GLN A 100 -8.83 -27.73 -4.76
CA GLN A 100 -9.56 -27.24 -3.61
C GLN A 100 -8.64 -26.20 -3.00
N TYR A 101 -8.88 -24.95 -3.37
CA TYR A 101 -8.14 -23.81 -2.89
C TYR A 101 -8.56 -23.75 -1.44
N ARG A 102 -7.79 -24.46 -0.59
CA ARG A 102 -7.90 -24.36 0.83
C ARG A 102 -7.56 -22.91 1.09
N VAL A 103 -8.62 -22.08 1.17
CA VAL A 103 -8.52 -20.69 1.54
C VAL A 103 -7.67 -20.71 2.81
N PRO A 104 -6.46 -20.12 2.79
CA PRO A 104 -5.61 -20.11 3.96
C PRO A 104 -6.45 -19.63 5.15
N PRO A 105 -6.27 -20.20 6.35
CA PRO A 105 -6.92 -19.64 7.51
C PRO A 105 -6.61 -18.13 7.54
N GLY A 106 -7.66 -17.32 7.48
CA GLY A 106 -7.52 -15.86 7.56
C GLY A 106 -6.93 -15.48 8.92
N LEU A 107 -6.29 -14.33 8.99
CA LEU A 107 -5.76 -13.79 10.25
C LEU A 107 -6.92 -13.24 11.07
N LEU A 108 -6.87 -13.38 12.40
CA LEU A 108 -7.75 -12.58 13.24
C LEU A 108 -7.46 -11.09 13.01
N ILE A 109 -8.45 -10.22 13.16
CA ILE A 109 -8.28 -8.76 12.97
C ILE A 109 -7.07 -8.24 13.75
N ASP A 110 -6.89 -8.67 15.00
CA ASP A 110 -5.78 -8.23 15.83
C ASP A 110 -4.42 -8.70 15.28
N GLU A 111 -4.34 -9.94 14.80
CA GLU A 111 -3.13 -10.49 14.17
C GLU A 111 -2.80 -9.77 12.86
N ALA A 112 -3.82 -9.46 12.05
CA ALA A 112 -3.68 -8.69 10.82
C ALA A 112 -3.16 -7.28 11.12
N LEU A 113 -3.63 -6.63 12.17
CA LEU A 113 -3.16 -5.30 12.59
C LEU A 113 -1.71 -5.33 13.09
N VAL A 114 -1.31 -6.35 13.84
CA VAL A 114 0.10 -6.53 14.26
C VAL A 114 1.00 -6.75 13.03
N ARG A 115 0.58 -7.60 12.10
CA ARG A 115 1.32 -7.82 10.83
C ARG A 115 1.39 -6.55 10.00
N LEU A 116 0.30 -5.77 9.97
CA LEU A 116 0.24 -4.50 9.26
C LEU A 116 1.21 -3.48 9.86
N ARG A 117 1.30 -3.39 11.19
CA ARG A 117 2.26 -2.51 11.89
C ARG A 117 3.69 -2.77 11.45
N ALA A 118 4.10 -4.04 11.49
CA ALA A 118 5.43 -4.46 11.05
C ALA A 118 5.65 -4.14 9.56
N SER A 119 4.65 -4.34 8.70
CA SER A 119 4.75 -4.04 7.27
C SER A 119 4.88 -2.54 6.98
N VAL A 120 4.22 -1.69 7.77
CA VAL A 120 4.39 -0.22 7.72
C VAL A 120 5.81 0.16 8.13
N ASP A 121 6.31 -0.36 9.25
CA ASP A 121 7.66 -0.05 9.74
C ASP A 121 8.74 -0.48 8.73
N GLN A 122 8.58 -1.66 8.12
CA GLN A 122 9.42 -2.11 7.01
C GLN A 122 9.33 -1.19 5.79
N GLY A 123 8.12 -0.71 5.47
CA GLY A 123 7.91 0.22 4.36
C GLY A 123 8.59 1.57 4.60
N VAL A 124 8.58 2.08 5.83
CA VAL A 124 9.30 3.29 6.22
C VAL A 124 10.80 3.08 6.09
N ALA A 125 11.33 1.99 6.65
CA ALA A 125 12.75 1.66 6.57
C ALA A 125 13.26 1.49 5.13
N ALA A 126 12.42 0.98 4.23
CA ALA A 126 12.72 0.83 2.81
C ALA A 126 12.52 2.12 1.98
N GLY A 127 11.96 3.18 2.56
CA GLY A 127 11.59 4.40 1.83
C GLY A 127 10.32 4.26 0.96
N ASP A 128 9.61 3.15 1.07
CA ASP A 128 8.33 2.89 0.39
C ASP A 128 7.14 3.65 1.02
N VAL A 129 7.30 4.09 2.27
CA VAL A 129 6.33 4.87 3.04
C VAL A 129 7.06 6.08 3.58
N ARG A 130 6.54 7.29 3.35
CA ARG A 130 7.09 8.49 3.97
C ARG A 130 7.02 8.41 5.49
N ASP A 131 8.06 8.91 6.19
CA ASP A 131 8.17 8.84 7.65
C ASP A 131 6.95 9.39 8.41
N ASP A 132 6.43 10.53 7.97
CA ASP A 132 5.26 11.19 8.59
C ASP A 132 3.99 10.34 8.45
N VAL A 133 3.83 9.72 7.28
CA VAL A 133 2.70 8.84 6.97
C VAL A 133 2.86 7.50 7.70
N GLY A 134 4.07 6.98 7.82
CA GLY A 134 4.38 5.81 8.62
C GLY A 134 3.95 5.99 10.07
N ARG A 135 4.32 7.12 10.69
CA ARG A 135 3.90 7.48 12.05
C ARG A 135 2.38 7.68 12.17
N ASP A 136 1.74 8.26 11.16
CA ASP A 136 0.28 8.45 11.14
C ASP A 136 -0.48 7.11 11.04
N LEU A 137 0.00 6.15 10.24
CA LEU A 137 -0.57 4.82 10.14
C LEU A 137 -0.33 4.00 11.40
N ALA A 138 0.88 4.06 11.93
CA ALA A 138 1.28 3.48 13.22
C ALA A 138 0.29 3.83 14.34
N ASN A 139 0.03 5.13 14.54
CA ASN A 139 -0.89 5.60 15.58
C ASN A 139 -2.33 5.10 15.38
N VAL A 140 -2.80 5.01 14.12
CA VAL A 140 -4.13 4.47 13.83
C VAL A 140 -4.20 2.99 14.17
N ILE A 141 -3.20 2.21 13.77
CA ILE A 141 -3.11 0.78 14.05
C ILE A 141 -3.07 0.53 15.55
N ASP A 142 -2.19 1.24 16.27
CA ASP A 142 -2.04 1.13 17.72
C ASP A 142 -3.37 1.45 18.43
N GLY A 143 -4.07 2.52 18.00
CA GLY A 143 -5.39 2.85 18.54
C GLY A 143 -6.46 1.79 18.26
N MET A 144 -6.40 1.08 17.12
CA MET A 144 -7.31 -0.03 16.85
C MET A 144 -7.01 -1.25 17.74
N LEU A 145 -5.73 -1.56 17.97
CA LEU A 145 -5.29 -2.63 18.87
C LEU A 145 -5.70 -2.37 20.32
N ASP A 146 -5.61 -1.13 20.79
CA ASP A 146 -6.08 -0.73 22.12
C ASP A 146 -7.60 -0.95 22.29
N ARG A 147 -8.34 -0.88 21.18
CA ARG A 147 -9.79 -1.06 21.12
C ARG A 147 -10.22 -2.45 20.67
N ARG A 148 -9.37 -3.46 20.80
CA ARG A 148 -9.63 -4.85 20.38
C ARG A 148 -10.94 -5.45 20.92
N HIS A 149 -11.42 -4.98 22.07
CA HIS A 149 -12.68 -5.42 22.69
C HIS A 149 -13.92 -4.66 22.19
N SER A 150 -13.77 -3.80 21.18
CA SER A 150 -14.90 -3.10 20.56
C SER A 150 -15.85 -4.08 19.86
N PRO A 151 -17.14 -3.74 19.73
CA PRO A 151 -18.08 -4.51 18.94
C PRO A 151 -17.54 -4.80 17.54
N LEU A 152 -17.82 -5.99 17.02
CA LEU A 152 -17.21 -6.47 15.79
C LEU A 152 -17.47 -5.55 14.59
N ASP A 153 -18.69 -5.04 14.45
CA ASP A 153 -19.06 -4.12 13.37
C ASP A 153 -18.22 -2.83 13.40
N ARG A 154 -17.88 -2.35 14.59
CA ARG A 154 -16.98 -1.19 14.75
C ARG A 154 -15.57 -1.53 14.29
N ARG A 155 -15.05 -2.70 14.65
CA ARG A 155 -13.71 -3.16 14.23
C ARG A 155 -13.63 -3.29 12.70
N ARG A 156 -14.66 -3.87 12.07
CA ARG A 156 -14.77 -3.96 10.61
C ARG A 156 -14.84 -2.59 9.94
N ALA A 157 -15.60 -1.65 10.52
CA ALA A 157 -15.66 -0.28 10.04
C ALA A 157 -14.31 0.45 10.14
N ASP A 158 -13.56 0.24 11.24
CA ASP A 158 -12.23 0.80 11.43
C ASP A 158 -11.23 0.22 10.41
N VAL A 159 -11.27 -1.09 10.13
CA VAL A 159 -10.47 -1.72 9.05
C VAL A 159 -10.78 -1.11 7.69
N ALA A 160 -12.06 -0.94 7.34
CA ALA A 160 -12.45 -0.31 6.09
C ALA A 160 -11.99 1.16 6.00
N ALA A 161 -12.02 1.89 7.12
CA ALA A 161 -11.49 3.26 7.19
C ALA A 161 -9.96 3.29 6.98
N LEU A 162 -9.24 2.35 7.57
CA LEU A 162 -7.79 2.21 7.39
C LEU A 162 -7.43 1.87 5.94
N GLN A 163 -8.18 0.97 5.29
CA GLN A 163 -8.02 0.69 3.86
C GLN A 163 -8.18 1.97 3.03
N ARG A 164 -9.24 2.75 3.25
CA ARG A 164 -9.44 4.03 2.53
C ARG A 164 -8.30 5.02 2.75
N LYS A 165 -7.77 5.09 3.98
CA LYS A 165 -6.62 5.93 4.32
C LYS A 165 -5.38 5.52 3.53
N ILE A 166 -5.05 4.22 3.51
CA ILE A 166 -3.92 3.68 2.73
C ILE A 166 -4.07 4.02 1.25
N SER A 167 -5.25 3.78 0.65
CA SER A 167 -5.47 4.10 -0.76
C SER A 167 -5.31 5.59 -1.05
N THR A 168 -5.71 6.46 -0.12
CA THR A 168 -5.55 7.91 -0.27
C THR A 168 -4.08 8.31 -0.23
N ARG A 169 -3.31 7.78 0.73
CA ARG A 169 -1.86 8.02 0.80
C ARG A 169 -1.11 7.48 -0.40
N ALA A 170 -1.55 6.35 -0.97
CA ALA A 170 -0.97 5.83 -2.20
C ALA A 170 -1.18 6.78 -3.39
N ARG A 171 -2.39 7.35 -3.54
CA ARG A 171 -2.67 8.36 -4.59
C ARG A 171 -1.89 9.66 -4.41
N GLU A 172 -1.61 10.03 -3.16
CA GLU A 172 -0.77 11.19 -2.81
C GLU A 172 0.73 10.95 -3.04
N GLY A 173 1.13 9.73 -3.43
CA GLY A 173 2.54 9.35 -3.57
C GLY A 173 3.27 9.19 -2.23
N ALA A 174 2.54 9.17 -1.12
CA ALA A 174 3.08 9.00 0.22
C ALA A 174 3.40 7.52 0.56
N ILE A 175 2.81 6.60 -0.19
CA ILE A 175 3.07 5.16 -0.13
C ILE A 175 3.24 4.67 -1.56
N THR A 176 4.27 3.87 -1.85
CA THR A 176 4.44 3.28 -3.18
C THR A 176 3.28 2.33 -3.50
N ALA A 177 2.93 2.21 -4.79
CA ALA A 177 1.80 1.37 -5.21
C ALA A 177 1.97 -0.09 -4.78
N ALA A 178 3.20 -0.64 -4.90
CA ALA A 178 3.53 -1.99 -4.48
C ALA A 178 3.34 -2.19 -2.96
N ARG A 179 3.81 -1.23 -2.16
CA ARG A 179 3.64 -1.26 -0.70
C ARG A 179 2.16 -1.18 -0.32
N ALA A 180 1.41 -0.26 -0.90
CA ALA A 180 -0.03 -0.12 -0.65
C ALA A 180 -0.78 -1.42 -0.96
N ALA A 181 -0.46 -2.10 -2.07
CA ALA A 181 -1.04 -3.39 -2.39
C ALA A 181 -0.72 -4.47 -1.34
N GLY A 182 0.51 -4.49 -0.80
CA GLY A 182 0.90 -5.36 0.31
C GLY A 182 0.08 -5.09 1.58
N LEU A 183 -0.06 -3.82 1.96
CA LEU A 183 -0.85 -3.41 3.13
C LEU A 183 -2.34 -3.79 2.95
N HIS A 184 -2.90 -3.60 1.75
CA HIS A 184 -4.27 -4.00 1.44
C HIS A 184 -4.48 -5.50 1.54
N ARG A 185 -3.52 -6.32 1.11
CA ARG A 185 -3.59 -7.78 1.22
C ARG A 185 -3.66 -8.21 2.69
N ILE A 186 -2.81 -7.65 3.54
CA ILE A 186 -2.83 -7.94 4.99
C ILE A 186 -4.21 -7.63 5.59
N LEU A 187 -4.80 -6.49 5.21
CA LEU A 187 -6.14 -6.11 5.70
C LEU A 187 -7.28 -6.94 5.09
N ALA A 188 -7.11 -7.48 3.88
CA ALA A 188 -8.09 -8.35 3.24
C ALA A 188 -8.11 -9.76 3.87
N ASP A 189 -7.01 -10.19 4.46
CA ASP A 189 -6.91 -11.47 5.17
C ASP A 189 -7.50 -11.42 6.59
N ALA A 190 -7.86 -10.23 7.09
CA ALA A 190 -8.41 -10.02 8.42
C ALA A 190 -9.84 -10.58 8.56
N ARG A 191 -10.07 -11.38 9.62
CA ARG A 191 -11.34 -12.05 9.95
C ARG A 191 -11.63 -11.94 11.44
N ASP A 192 -12.88 -12.21 11.80
CA ASP A 192 -13.38 -12.06 13.17
C ASP A 192 -12.81 -13.07 14.17
#